data_AF-A0A6I5YIK5-F1
#
_entry.id   AF-A0A6I5YIK5-F1
#
_cell.length_a   1.000
_cell.length_b   1.000
_cell.length_c   1.000
_cell.angle_alpha   90.00
_cell.angle_beta   90.00
_cell.angle_gamma   90.00
#
_symmetry.space_group_name_H-M   'P 1'
#
loop_
_entity.id
_entity.type
_entity.pdbx_description
1 polymer ?
#
loop_
_entity_poly.entity_id
_entity_poly.type
_entity_poly.pdbx_seq_one_letter_code
_entity_poly.pdbx_strand_id
1 'polypeptide(L)'
;MKKSLLLAMPMLLLALPGCVRTVASVVTAPVRAGSQVVDWTTTSQDEADRNYGRKMREQEAREGKERKKADKARREQCRKAGNDNCD
;
A
#
# COMPACT_ATOMS: atom_id res chain seq x y z
N MET A 1 17.92 -29.85 42.00
CA MET A 1 16.81 -28.87 41.99
C MET A 1 17.24 -27.43 41.65
N LYS A 2 18.49 -27.02 41.91
CA LYS A 2 18.97 -25.65 41.60
C LYS A 2 19.19 -25.37 40.11
N LYS A 3 19.56 -26.40 39.33
CA LYS A 3 19.84 -26.29 37.87
C LYS A 3 18.57 -26.06 37.03
N SER A 4 17.40 -26.47 37.51
CA SER A 4 16.12 -26.30 36.81
C SER A 4 15.64 -24.84 36.81
N LEU A 5 15.98 -24.06 37.85
CA LEU A 5 15.68 -22.62 37.88
C LEU A 5 16.49 -21.80 36.86
N LEU A 6 17.72 -22.22 36.56
CA LEU A 6 18.60 -21.51 35.62
C LEU A 6 18.13 -21.63 34.16
N LEU A 7 17.36 -22.67 33.82
CA LEU A 7 16.77 -22.88 32.49
C LEU A 7 15.42 -22.16 32.30
N ALA A 8 14.71 -21.83 33.38
CA ALA A 8 13.42 -21.12 33.33
C ALA A 8 13.59 -19.58 33.20
N MET A 9 14.72 -19.05 33.64
CA MET A 9 15.04 -17.61 33.61
C MET A 9 15.06 -16.99 32.19
N PRO A 10 15.72 -17.58 31.16
CA PRO A 10 15.71 -17.02 29.81
C PRO A 10 14.34 -17.13 29.14
N MET A 11 13.53 -18.14 29.48
CA MET A 11 12.20 -18.32 28.90
C MET A 11 11.21 -17.23 29.33
N LEU A 12 11.36 -16.72 30.56
CA LEU A 12 10.60 -15.58 31.07
C LEU A 12 11.03 -14.27 30.38
N LEU A 13 12.34 -14.08 30.16
CA LEU A 13 12.91 -12.93 29.44
C LEU A 13 12.48 -12.85 27.97
N LEU A 14 12.22 -13.99 27.30
CA LEU A 14 11.64 -14.01 25.95
C LEU A 14 10.12 -13.79 25.92
N ALA A 15 9.39 -14.06 27.00
CA ALA A 15 7.94 -13.83 27.09
C ALA A 15 7.60 -12.35 27.38
N LEU A 16 8.45 -11.65 28.11
CA LEU A 16 8.31 -10.22 28.45
C LEU A 16 8.18 -9.28 27.22
N PRO A 17 9.01 -9.35 26.16
CA PRO A 17 8.88 -8.44 25.01
C PRO A 17 7.59 -8.66 24.22
N GLY A 18 7.02 -9.87 24.25
CA GLY A 18 5.72 -10.18 23.65
C GLY A 18 4.58 -9.44 24.34
N CYS A 19 4.56 -9.41 25.68
CA CYS A 19 3.56 -8.69 26.45
C CYS A 19 3.68 -7.17 26.34
N VAL A 20 4.90 -6.61 26.28
CA VAL A 20 5.09 -5.16 26.12
C VAL A 20 4.58 -4.69 24.75
N ARG A 21 4.77 -5.49 23.70
CA ARG A 21 4.30 -5.16 22.35
C ARG A 21 2.79 -5.30 22.22
N THR A 22 2.16 -6.26 22.92
CA THR A 22 0.69 -6.38 22.92
C THR A 22 0.04 -5.22 23.68
N VAL A 23 0.54 -4.82 24.85
CA VAL A 23 0.03 -3.64 25.57
C VAL A 23 0.22 -2.36 24.76
N ALA A 24 1.39 -2.16 24.16
CA ALA A 24 1.61 -1.03 23.26
C ALA A 24 0.65 -1.04 22.07
N SER A 25 0.37 -2.22 21.48
CA SER A 25 -0.59 -2.34 20.38
C SER A 25 -2.05 -2.13 20.82
N VAL A 26 -2.43 -2.54 22.03
CA VAL A 26 -3.79 -2.35 22.58
C VAL A 26 -4.02 -0.91 22.99
N VAL A 27 -3.00 -0.21 23.49
CA VAL A 27 -3.08 1.21 23.84
C VAL A 27 -3.03 2.10 22.59
N THR A 28 -2.28 1.71 21.56
CA THR A 28 -2.22 2.47 20.29
C THR A 28 -3.32 2.10 19.31
N ALA A 29 -3.99 0.94 19.47
CA ALA A 29 -5.14 0.55 18.67
C ALA A 29 -6.30 1.57 18.70
N PRO A 30 -6.80 2.05 19.86
CA PRO A 30 -7.87 3.04 19.89
C PRO A 30 -7.42 4.40 19.37
N VAL A 31 -6.16 4.79 19.54
CA VAL A 31 -5.62 6.02 18.94
C VAL A 31 -5.60 5.92 17.41
N ARG A 32 -5.16 4.79 16.85
CA ARG A 32 -5.16 4.54 15.41
C ARG A 32 -6.54 4.34 14.80
N ALA A 33 -7.47 3.73 15.55
CA ALA A 33 -8.85 3.56 15.13
C ALA A 33 -9.60 4.90 15.20
N GLY A 34 -9.43 5.65 16.28
CA GLY A 34 -9.98 7.00 16.44
C GLY A 34 -9.44 7.97 15.40
N SER A 35 -8.13 7.96 15.13
CA SER A 35 -7.55 8.80 14.09
C SER A 35 -8.05 8.45 12.68
N GLN A 36 -8.30 7.18 12.39
CA GLN A 36 -8.91 6.77 11.12
C GLN A 36 -10.37 7.21 11.01
N VAL A 37 -11.15 7.12 12.10
CA VAL A 37 -12.54 7.60 12.13
C VAL A 37 -12.59 9.13 12.00
N VAL A 38 -11.68 9.83 12.67
CA VAL A 38 -11.54 11.28 12.55
C VAL A 38 -11.12 11.67 11.14
N ASP A 39 -10.15 11.00 10.52
CA ASP A 39 -9.76 11.26 9.12
C ASP A 39 -10.92 11.01 8.14
N TRP A 40 -11.73 9.99 8.38
CA TRP A 40 -12.89 9.68 7.55
C TRP A 40 -14.05 10.67 7.74
N THR A 41 -14.14 11.30 8.91
CA THR A 41 -15.19 12.29 9.25
C THR A 41 -14.74 13.73 9.05
N THR A 42 -13.43 14.00 9.05
CA THR A 42 -12.82 15.33 8.89
C THR A 42 -12.34 15.61 7.47
N THR A 43 -12.19 14.58 6.62
CA THR A 43 -12.09 14.80 5.18
C THR A 43 -13.49 15.14 4.68
N SER A 44 -13.73 16.42 4.40
CA SER A 44 -14.99 16.85 3.81
C SER A 44 -15.19 16.11 2.48
N GLN A 45 -16.42 15.64 2.21
CA GLN A 45 -16.74 14.93 0.96
C GLN A 45 -16.28 15.71 -0.30
N ASP A 46 -16.19 17.03 -0.21
CA ASP A 46 -15.71 17.92 -1.27
C ASP A 46 -14.21 17.70 -1.61
N GLU A 47 -13.36 17.46 -0.60
CA GLU A 47 -11.93 17.19 -0.79
C GLU A 47 -11.72 15.78 -1.37
N ALA A 48 -12.51 14.82 -0.91
CA ALA A 48 -12.50 13.45 -1.40
C ALA A 48 -12.93 13.38 -2.89
N ASP A 49 -13.99 14.11 -3.26
CA ASP A 49 -14.49 14.16 -4.64
C ASP A 49 -13.50 14.83 -5.60
N ARG A 50 -12.86 15.94 -5.18
CA ARG A 50 -11.79 16.60 -5.95
C ARG A 50 -10.59 15.68 -6.19
N ASN A 51 -10.18 14.94 -5.16
CA ASN A 51 -9.06 14.00 -5.27
C ASN A 51 -9.44 12.80 -6.13
N TYR A 52 -10.67 12.30 -6.00
CA TYR A 52 -11.20 11.24 -6.86
C TYR A 52 -11.22 11.67 -8.33
N GLY A 53 -11.76 12.85 -8.65
CA GLY A 53 -11.76 13.40 -10.01
C GLY A 53 -10.37 13.64 -10.58
N ARG A 54 -9.37 13.97 -9.74
CA ARG A 54 -7.96 14.05 -10.16
C ARG A 54 -7.40 12.67 -10.49
N LYS A 55 -7.61 11.68 -9.62
CA LYS A 55 -7.16 10.29 -9.82
C LYS A 55 -7.74 9.68 -11.09
N MET A 56 -9.04 9.91 -11.36
CA MET A 56 -9.68 9.44 -12.58
C MET A 56 -9.03 10.01 -13.83
N ARG A 57 -8.76 11.33 -13.87
CA ARG A 57 -8.06 11.96 -15.01
C ARG A 57 -6.64 11.46 -15.18
N GLU A 58 -5.92 11.22 -14.09
CA GLU A 58 -4.57 10.65 -14.13
C GLU A 58 -4.56 9.22 -14.64
N GLN A 59 -5.55 8.42 -14.24
CA GLN A 59 -5.74 7.05 -14.70
C GLN A 59 -6.04 7.03 -16.21
N GLU A 60 -7.03 7.80 -16.67
CA GLU A 60 -7.35 7.91 -18.10
C GLU A 60 -6.14 8.37 -18.93
N ALA A 61 -5.38 9.34 -18.43
CA ALA A 61 -4.17 9.82 -19.10
C ALA A 61 -3.08 8.74 -19.18
N ARG A 62 -2.95 7.92 -18.13
CA ARG A 62 -2.01 6.79 -18.10
C ARG A 62 -2.40 5.71 -19.09
N GLU A 63 -3.66 5.28 -19.06
CA GLU A 63 -4.20 4.29 -20.00
C GLU A 63 -4.07 4.77 -21.45
N GLY A 64 -4.39 6.04 -21.72
CA GLY A 64 -4.22 6.65 -23.04
C GLY A 64 -2.75 6.69 -23.50
N LYS A 65 -1.81 6.97 -22.59
CA LYS A 65 -0.37 6.90 -22.89
C LYS A 65 0.09 5.48 -23.19
N GLU A 66 -0.37 4.50 -22.42
CA GLU A 66 -0.02 3.09 -22.63
C GLU A 66 -0.56 2.57 -23.97
N ARG A 67 -1.82 2.90 -24.31
CA ARG A 67 -2.40 2.61 -25.63
C ARG A 67 -1.58 3.21 -26.77
N LYS A 68 -1.19 4.49 -26.65
CA LYS A 68 -0.34 5.16 -27.66
C LYS A 68 1.04 4.52 -27.78
N LYS A 69 1.65 4.12 -26.66
CA LYS A 69 2.94 3.42 -26.66
C LYS A 69 2.83 2.06 -27.33
N ALA A 70 1.77 1.30 -27.05
CA ALA A 70 1.52 0.01 -27.67
C ALA A 70 1.31 0.13 -29.19
N ASP A 71 0.51 1.10 -29.64
CA ASP A 71 0.32 1.38 -31.07
C ASP A 71 1.63 1.78 -31.76
N LYS A 72 2.42 2.66 -31.13
CA LYS A 72 3.73 3.06 -31.65
C LYS A 72 4.69 1.86 -31.72
N ALA A 73 4.72 1.02 -30.70
CA ALA A 73 5.55 -0.18 -30.68
C ALA A 73 5.14 -1.17 -31.77
N ARG A 74 3.82 -1.40 -31.97
CA ARG A 74 3.28 -2.21 -33.07
C ARG A 74 3.76 -1.69 -34.43
N ARG A 75 3.63 -0.39 -34.64
CA ARG A 75 4.06 0.29 -35.88
C ARG A 75 5.56 0.19 -36.11
N GLU A 76 6.36 0.35 -35.06
CA GLU A 76 7.82 0.23 -35.16
C GLU A 76 8.25 -1.21 -35.48
N GLN A 77 7.62 -2.21 -34.84
CA GLN A 77 7.86 -3.62 -35.15
C GLN A 77 7.47 -3.97 -36.60
N CYS A 78 6.32 -3.47 -37.06
CA CYS A 78 5.88 -3.65 -38.43
C CYS A 78 6.85 -3.04 -39.45
N ARG A 79 7.35 -1.82 -39.20
CA ARG A 79 8.38 -1.19 -40.02
C ARG A 79 9.70 -1.96 -40.01
N LYS A 80 10.12 -2.47 -38.85
CA LYS A 80 11.33 -3.32 -38.74
C LYS A 80 11.18 -4.65 -39.46
N ALA A 81 9.97 -5.19 -39.53
CA ALA A 81 9.66 -6.41 -40.28
C ALA A 81 9.61 -6.20 -41.80
N GLY A 82 9.79 -4.96 -42.29
CA GLY A 82 9.74 -4.65 -43.73
C GLY A 82 8.34 -4.77 -44.33
N ASN A 83 7.29 -4.66 -43.50
CA ASN A 83 5.92 -4.62 -43.99
C ASN A 83 5.55 -3.19 -44.40
N ASP A 84 4.95 -3.04 -45.57
CA ASP A 84 4.58 -1.73 -46.13
C ASP A 84 3.24 -1.22 -45.58
N ASN A 85 2.42 -2.13 -45.02
CA ASN A 85 1.12 -1.84 -44.43
C ASN A 85 1.21 -1.89 -42.89
N CYS A 86 1.44 -0.74 -42.25
CA CYS A 86 1.59 -0.63 -40.80
C CYS A 86 0.54 0.26 -40.12
N ASP A 87 -0.63 0.43 -40.74
CA ASP A 87 -1.74 1.21 -40.20
C ASP A 87 -2.82 0.34 -39.55
#